data_AF-A0A7X2D5Y3-F1
#
_entry.id   AF-A0A7X2D5Y3-F1
#
_cell.length_a   1.000
_cell.length_b   1.000
_cell.length_c   1.000
_cell.angle_alpha   90.00
_cell.angle_beta   90.00
_cell.angle_gamma   90.00
#
_symmetry.space_group_name_H-M   'P 1'
#
loop_
_entity.id
_entity.type
_entity.pdbx_description
1 polymer ?
#
loop_
_entity_poly.entity_id
_entity_poly.type
_entity_poly.pdbx_seq_one_letter_code
_entity_poly.pdbx_strand_id
1 'polypeptide(L)'
;MRSTSQEKVEEIILKISEKYGTNRDSARKMLHKFVCMGKCNWYKTRSNQASFNRLDLTEQERKNIGEIISGIMKRISSNEAAYEIHCVLCPGESRPKP
;
A
#
# COMPACT_ATOMS: atom_id res chain seq x y z
N MET A 1 21.80 -9.81 -4.80
CA MET A 1 21.10 -8.70 -5.51
C MET A 1 20.20 -7.99 -4.51
N ARG A 2 20.12 -6.65 -4.53
CA ARG A 2 19.11 -5.93 -3.71
C ARG A 2 17.77 -6.09 -4.40
N SER A 3 16.74 -6.55 -3.68
CA SER A 3 15.39 -6.64 -4.24
C SER A 3 14.91 -5.28 -4.72
N THR A 4 14.33 -5.23 -5.91
CA THR A 4 13.73 -4.03 -6.50
C THR A 4 12.50 -3.58 -5.69
N SER A 5 12.07 -2.33 -5.84
CA SER A 5 10.85 -1.86 -5.18
C SER A 5 9.62 -2.65 -5.64
N GLN A 6 9.60 -3.17 -6.87
CA GLN A 6 8.53 -4.04 -7.38
C GLN A 6 8.48 -5.38 -6.63
N GLU A 7 9.62 -6.05 -6.47
CA GLU A 7 9.69 -7.34 -5.76
C GLU A 7 9.28 -7.18 -4.28
N LYS A 8 9.72 -6.11 -3.62
CA LYS A 8 9.32 -5.82 -2.23
C LYS A 8 7.82 -5.57 -2.12
N VAL A 9 7.23 -4.83 -3.06
CA VAL A 9 5.78 -4.57 -3.07
C VAL A 9 5.00 -5.85 -3.29
N GLU A 10 5.45 -6.72 -4.19
CA GLU A 10 4.82 -8.02 -4.40
C GLU A 10 4.93 -8.90 -3.14
N GLU A 11 6.07 -8.92 -2.46
CA GLU A 11 6.24 -9.62 -1.17
C GLU A 11 5.28 -9.08 -0.10
N ILE A 12 5.09 -7.76 -0.02
CA ILE A 12 4.13 -7.15 0.92
C ILE A 12 2.70 -7.59 0.57
N ILE A 13 2.32 -7.58 -0.72
CA ILE A 13 0.99 -8.02 -1.16
C ILE A 13 0.76 -9.48 -0.79
N LEU A 14 1.75 -10.36 -1.00
CA LEU A 14 1.66 -11.77 -0.64
C LEU A 14 1.46 -11.95 0.87
N LYS A 15 2.24 -11.27 1.71
CA LYS A 15 2.07 -11.37 3.18
C LYS A 15 0.73 -10.84 3.67
N ILE A 16 0.18 -9.81 3.03
CA ILE A 16 -1.18 -9.32 3.32
C ILE A 16 -2.21 -10.37 2.89
N SER A 17 -2.06 -10.92 1.68
CA SER A 17 -2.94 -11.97 1.15
C SER A 17 -3.00 -13.18 2.08
N GLU A 18 -1.85 -13.69 2.53
CA GLU A 18 -1.73 -14.80 3.49
C GLU A 18 -2.35 -14.45 4.84
N LYS A 19 -2.03 -13.29 5.41
CA LYS A 19 -2.49 -12.89 6.74
C LYS A 19 -4.00 -12.70 6.84
N TYR A 20 -4.63 -12.25 5.75
CA TYR A 20 -6.07 -11.98 5.71
C TYR A 20 -6.88 -13.05 4.97
N GLY A 21 -6.23 -14.08 4.43
CA GLY A 21 -6.90 -15.08 3.58
C GLY A 21 -7.59 -14.46 2.36
N THR A 22 -7.04 -13.38 1.82
CA THR A 22 -7.62 -12.64 0.69
C THR A 22 -6.86 -12.91 -0.59
N ASN A 23 -7.50 -12.72 -1.75
CA ASN A 23 -6.79 -12.78 -3.03
C ASN A 23 -5.83 -11.60 -3.20
N ARG A 24 -4.93 -11.72 -4.17
CA ARG A 24 -3.90 -10.73 -4.49
C ARG A 24 -4.47 -9.33 -4.74
N ASP A 25 -5.59 -9.22 -5.45
CA ASP A 25 -6.17 -7.91 -5.79
C ASP A 25 -6.78 -7.21 -4.57
N SER A 26 -7.41 -7.96 -3.66
CA SER A 26 -7.88 -7.46 -2.38
C SER A 26 -6.72 -7.01 -1.50
N ALA A 27 -5.66 -7.81 -1.39
CA ALA A 27 -4.44 -7.44 -0.67
C ALA A 27 -3.76 -6.19 -1.27
N ARG A 28 -3.70 -6.09 -2.60
CA ARG A 28 -3.20 -4.91 -3.32
C ARG A 28 -4.04 -3.68 -3.00
N LYS A 29 -5.37 -3.79 -2.97
CA LYS A 29 -6.28 -2.69 -2.59
C LYS A 29 -6.08 -2.26 -1.15
N MET A 30 -5.93 -3.20 -0.20
CA MET A 30 -5.65 -2.90 1.21
C MET A 30 -4.32 -2.15 1.36
N LEU A 31 -3.26 -2.62 0.71
CA LEU A 31 -1.96 -1.94 0.70
C LEU A 31 -2.07 -0.54 0.10
N HIS A 32 -2.78 -0.40 -1.03
CA HIS A 32 -3.01 0.91 -1.65
C HIS A 32 -3.80 1.87 -0.73
N LYS A 33 -4.86 1.40 -0.06
CA LYS A 33 -5.63 2.19 0.93
C LYS A 33 -4.70 2.71 2.04
N PHE A 34 -3.82 1.83 2.54
CA PHE A 34 -2.87 2.17 3.59
C PHE A 34 -1.89 3.27 3.14
N VAL A 35 -1.26 3.13 1.96
CA VAL A 35 -0.21 4.06 1.52
C VAL A 35 -0.70 5.33 0.79
N CYS A 36 -1.82 5.28 0.08
CA CYS A 36 -2.38 6.46 -0.60
C CYS A 36 -3.07 7.39 0.41
N MET A 37 -3.76 6.88 1.43
CA MET A 37 -4.55 7.68 2.39
C MET A 37 -5.52 8.70 1.74
N GLY A 38 -5.85 8.50 0.47
CA GLY A 38 -6.65 9.43 -0.32
C GLY A 38 -5.91 10.63 -0.94
N LYS A 39 -4.58 10.62 -0.96
CA LYS A 39 -3.76 11.72 -1.49
C LYS A 39 -3.57 11.67 -3.02
N CYS A 40 -3.70 10.49 -3.64
CA CYS A 40 -3.52 10.26 -5.08
C CYS A 40 -4.71 10.81 -5.91
N ASN A 41 -4.51 11.29 -7.15
CA ASN A 41 -5.63 11.91 -7.88
C ASN A 41 -6.66 10.88 -8.33
N TRP A 42 -6.27 9.62 -8.54
CA TRP A 42 -7.23 8.55 -8.75
C TRP A 42 -8.25 8.47 -7.61
N TYR A 43 -7.80 8.56 -6.35
CA TYR A 43 -8.71 8.61 -5.21
C TYR A 43 -9.59 9.86 -5.27
N LYS A 44 -9.01 11.04 -5.49
CA LYS A 44 -9.76 12.31 -5.53
C LYS A 44 -10.86 12.33 -6.61
N THR A 45 -10.62 11.66 -7.74
CA THR A 45 -11.49 11.75 -8.92
C THR A 45 -12.44 10.57 -9.09
N ARG A 46 -12.07 9.37 -8.59
CA ARG A 46 -12.80 8.12 -8.88
C ARG A 46 -13.21 7.32 -7.63
N SER A 47 -12.76 7.68 -6.42
CA SER A 47 -13.06 6.90 -5.21
C SER A 47 -14.56 6.75 -4.92
N ASN A 48 -15.34 7.81 -5.14
CA ASN A 48 -16.80 7.80 -4.94
C ASN A 48 -17.52 6.83 -5.89
N GLN A 49 -17.01 6.66 -7.11
CA GLN A 49 -17.58 5.74 -8.10
C GLN A 49 -17.18 4.29 -7.85
N ALA A 50 -16.04 4.06 -7.17
CA ALA A 50 -15.48 2.73 -6.90
C ALA A 50 -15.82 2.20 -5.50
N SER A 51 -16.69 2.88 -4.74
CA SER A 51 -16.96 2.60 -3.31
C SER A 51 -15.67 2.40 -2.50
N PHE A 52 -14.62 3.15 -2.85
CA PHE A 52 -13.29 2.98 -2.26
C PHE A 52 -13.15 3.91 -1.06
N ASN A 53 -13.47 3.42 0.13
CA ASN A 53 -13.41 4.20 1.37
C ASN A 53 -12.04 4.07 2.05
N ARG A 54 -11.35 5.20 2.25
CA ARG A 54 -10.06 5.28 2.96
C ARG A 54 -10.12 4.84 4.43
N LEU A 55 -11.30 4.81 5.03
CA LEU A 55 -11.54 4.39 6.41
C LEU A 55 -11.82 2.89 6.54
N ASP A 56 -11.90 2.15 5.42
CA ASP A 56 -12.18 0.71 5.45
C ASP A 56 -11.09 -0.15 6.11
N LEU A 57 -9.93 0.42 6.45
CA LEU A 57 -8.92 -0.29 7.23
C LEU A 57 -9.12 0.02 8.71
N THR A 58 -9.43 -1.03 9.48
CA THR A 58 -9.43 -1.04 10.94
C THR A 58 -8.04 -0.67 11.50
N GLU A 59 -7.99 -0.25 12.76
CA GLU A 59 -6.71 0.05 13.42
C GLU A 59 -5.78 -1.16 13.45
N GLN A 60 -6.34 -2.36 13.68
CA GLN A 60 -5.58 -3.60 13.67
C GLN A 60 -5.01 -3.91 12.28
N GLU A 61 -5.76 -3.64 11.21
CA GLU A 61 -5.25 -3.79 9.85
C GLU A 61 -4.14 -2.81 9.52
N ARG A 62 -4.28 -1.55 9.94
CA ARG A 62 -3.23 -0.55 9.77
C ARG A 62 -1.95 -0.94 10.50
N LYS A 63 -2.07 -1.42 11.75
CA LYS A 63 -0.94 -1.88 12.54
C LYS A 63 -0.24 -3.06 11.85
N ASN A 64 -1.00 -4.08 11.46
CA ASN A 64 -0.47 -5.27 10.80
C ASN A 64 0.23 -4.95 9.48
N ILE A 65 -0.38 -4.11 8.63
CA ILE A 65 0.21 -3.70 7.34
C ILE A 65 1.49 -2.88 7.59
N GLY A 66 1.48 -1.97 8.58
CA GLY A 66 2.65 -1.20 8.97
C GLY A 66 3.82 -2.07 9.44
N GLU A 67 3.55 -3.11 10.21
CA GLU A 67 4.54 -4.10 10.66
C GLU A 67 5.12 -4.91 9.49
N ILE A 68 4.28 -5.35 8.55
CA ILE A 68 4.73 -6.06 7.33
C ILE A 68 5.65 -5.17 6.50
N ILE A 69 5.24 -3.91 6.25
CA ILE A 69 6.05 -2.94 5.49
C ILE A 69 7.38 -2.70 6.19
N SER A 70 7.36 -2.42 7.49
CA SER A 70 8.58 -2.17 8.27
C SER A 70 9.53 -3.37 8.27
N GLY A 71 8.98 -4.59 8.29
CA GLY A 71 9.74 -5.84 8.21
C GLY A 71 10.44 -6.04 6.86
N ILE A 72 9.87 -5.54 5.76
CA ILE A 72 10.43 -5.71 4.39
C ILE A 72 11.29 -4.50 4.00
N MET A 73 10.90 -3.29 4.39
CA MET A 73 11.52 -2.02 4.05
C MET A 73 12.35 -1.43 5.20
N LYS A 74 13.10 -2.27 5.92
CA LYS A 74 13.85 -1.94 7.17
C LYS A 74 14.82 -0.75 7.14
N ARG A 75 15.17 -0.22 5.96
CA ARG A 75 16.27 0.76 5.78
C ARG A 75 15.79 2.17 5.42
N ILE A 76 14.49 2.36 5.32
CA ILE A 76 13.88 3.64 4.91
C ILE A 76 12.77 3.99 5.89
N SER A 77 12.47 5.28 6.02
CA SER A 77 11.40 5.75 6.88
C SER A 77 10.03 5.25 6.38
N SER A 78 9.03 5.22 7.25
CA SER A 78 7.66 4.86 6.88
C SER A 78 7.10 5.76 5.76
N ASN A 79 7.53 7.03 5.72
CA ASN A 79 7.17 7.97 4.66
C ASN A 79 7.90 7.69 3.34
N GLU A 80 9.14 7.24 3.35
CA GLU A 80 9.81 6.83 2.10
C GLU A 80 9.26 5.49 1.60
N ALA A 81 9.06 4.52 2.50
CA ALA A 81 8.48 3.22 2.19
C ALA A 81 7.12 3.36 1.51
N ALA A 82 6.23 4.13 2.11
CA ALA A 82 4.91 4.33 1.53
C ALA A 82 4.95 5.12 0.20
N TYR A 83 6.02 5.87 -0.09
CA TYR A 83 6.20 6.56 -1.37
C TYR A 83 6.62 5.57 -2.45
N GLU A 84 7.64 4.75 -2.17
CA GLU A 84 8.07 3.69 -3.08
C GLU A 84 6.93 2.72 -3.41
N ILE A 85 6.21 2.25 -2.38
CA ILE A 85 5.06 1.36 -2.57
C ILE A 85 4.01 2.03 -3.46
N HIS A 86 3.71 3.30 -3.22
CA HIS A 86 2.71 4.01 -4.02
C HIS A 86 3.12 4.15 -5.48
N CYS A 87 4.39 4.45 -5.77
CA CYS A 87 4.90 4.55 -7.14
C CYS A 87 4.76 3.24 -7.92
N VAL A 88 4.86 2.09 -7.24
CA VAL A 88 4.63 0.76 -7.85
C VAL A 88 3.14 0.46 -7.99
N LEU A 89 2.33 0.79 -6.98
CA LEU A 89 0.91 0.45 -6.97
C LEU A 89 0.06 1.31 -7.90
N CYS A 90 0.42 2.58 -8.03
CA CYS A 90 -0.35 3.60 -8.72
C CYS A 90 0.57 4.45 -9.62
N PRO A 91 1.13 3.86 -10.69
CA PRO A 91 2.03 4.57 -11.60
C PRO A 91 1.30 5.71 -12.30
N GLY A 92 1.89 6.91 -12.31
CA GLY A 92 1.30 8.12 -12.91
C GLY A 92 0.44 8.96 -11.95
N GLU A 93 0.11 8.44 -10.78
CA GLU A 93 -0.72 9.11 -9.77
C GLU A 93 0.02 9.24 -8.43
N SER A 94 1.36 9.26 -8.52
CA SER A 94 2.28 9.28 -7.40
C SER A 94 1.95 10.39 -6.42
N ARG A 95 1.90 10.05 -5.14
CA ARG A 95 1.85 11.05 -4.07
C ARG A 95 3.07 11.98 -4.13
N PRO A 96 3.01 13.20 -3.57
CA PRO A 96 4.19 14.07 -3.46
C PRO A 96 5.33 13.34 -2.74
N LYS A 97 6.57 13.54 -3.21
CA LYS A 97 7.75 13.04 -2.49
C LYS A 97 7.76 13.66 -1.08
N PRO A 98 8.01 12.85 -0.04
CA PRO A 98 8.21 13.36 1.31
C PRO A 98 9.46 14.25 1.40
#